data_AF-A0A8J6CU80-F1
#
_entry.id   AF-A0A8J6CU80-F1
#
_cell.length_a   1.000
_cell.length_b   1.000
_cell.length_c   1.000
_cell.angle_alpha   90.00
_cell.angle_beta   90.00
_cell.angle_gamma   90.00
#
_symmetry.space_group_name_H-M   'P 1'
#
loop_
_entity.id
_entity.type
_entity.pdbx_description
1 polymer ?
#
loop_
_entity_poly.entity_id
_entity_poly.type
_entity_poly.pdbx_seq_one_letter_code
_entity_poly.pdbx_strand_id
1 'polypeptide(L)'
;MKFKDGYMISSGYPVKEYIDSAVRHVLLRHGVLGIKVKIMLDWDPMTPLPDLVTIHPPKDEEEFKEKLFPQPISRFRFWFRAIMLCPQTSLYYLLCSSALIYISRTITGCPCMN
;
A
#
# COMPACT_ATOMS: atom_id res chain seq x y z
N MET A 1 37.38 19.31 -32.61
CA MET A 1 36.26 20.15 -32.12
C MET A 1 35.60 19.48 -30.93
N LYS A 2 34.85 20.20 -30.08
CA LYS A 2 34.17 19.65 -28.90
C LYS A 2 32.72 20.15 -28.89
N PHE A 3 31.78 19.24 -29.02
CA PHE A 3 30.35 19.53 -28.95
C PHE A 3 29.84 19.01 -27.60
N LYS A 4 29.05 19.83 -26.91
CA LYS A 4 28.46 19.51 -25.61
C LYS A 4 27.08 20.14 -25.56
N ASP A 5 26.07 19.33 -25.38
CA ASP A 5 24.69 19.77 -25.24
C ASP A 5 24.11 19.13 -23.96
N GLY A 6 23.38 19.93 -23.18
CA GLY A 6 22.75 19.47 -21.94
C GLY A 6 23.69 19.34 -20.73
N TYR A 7 23.22 18.59 -19.73
CA TYR A 7 23.96 18.30 -18.51
C TYR A 7 24.92 17.13 -18.73
N MET A 8 26.10 17.15 -18.09
CA MET A 8 27.05 16.03 -18.15
C MET A 8 27.87 15.94 -16.86
N ILE A 9 27.75 14.82 -16.15
CA ILE A 9 28.59 14.52 -14.98
C ILE A 9 29.99 14.15 -15.46
N SER A 10 31.03 14.56 -14.73
CA SER A 10 32.42 14.30 -15.14
C SER A 10 33.30 13.66 -14.05
N SER A 11 32.81 13.61 -12.82
CA SER A 11 33.53 13.15 -11.64
C SER A 11 32.69 12.21 -10.78
N GLY A 12 33.38 11.43 -9.95
CA GLY A 12 32.76 10.51 -9.00
C GLY A 12 32.43 9.13 -9.57
N TYR A 13 31.78 8.32 -8.73
CA TYR A 13 31.25 7.01 -9.09
C TYR A 13 30.11 7.04 -10.14
N PRO A 14 29.17 8.03 -10.18
CA PRO A 14 28.09 8.03 -11.17
C PRO A 14 28.55 8.11 -12.63
N VAL A 15 29.80 8.52 -12.89
CA VAL A 15 30.39 8.48 -14.23
C VAL A 15 30.46 7.05 -14.79
N LYS A 16 30.60 6.04 -13.94
CA LYS A 16 30.69 4.65 -14.40
C LYS A 16 29.33 4.02 -14.70
N GLU A 17 28.30 4.47 -14.00
CA GLU A 17 26.95 3.89 -14.09
C GLU A 17 26.10 4.61 -15.13
N TYR A 18 26.19 5.94 -15.20
CA TYR A 18 25.31 6.75 -16.04
C TYR A 18 25.94 7.24 -17.34
N ILE A 19 27.24 7.03 -17.54
CA ILE A 19 27.93 7.56 -18.73
C ILE A 19 28.50 6.40 -19.54
N ASP A 20 27.93 6.20 -20.72
CA ASP A 20 28.54 5.38 -21.74
C ASP A 20 29.48 6.24 -22.59
N SER A 21 30.67 5.69 -22.87
CA SER A 21 31.67 6.37 -23.68
C SER A 21 32.24 5.43 -24.72
N ALA A 22 32.19 5.88 -25.97
CA ALA A 22 32.67 5.13 -27.11
C ALA A 22 33.73 5.92 -27.87
N VAL A 23 34.81 5.25 -28.26
CA VAL A 23 35.84 5.78 -29.15
C VAL A 23 35.89 4.92 -30.40
N ARG A 24 35.77 5.55 -31.57
CA ARG A 24 35.91 4.88 -32.86
C ARG A 24 36.79 5.71 -33.77
N HIS A 25 37.54 5.00 -34.62
CA HIS A 25 38.43 5.59 -35.59
C HIS A 25 37.83 5.41 -36.98
N VAL A 26 37.77 6.48 -37.75
CA VAL A 26 37.32 6.48 -39.15
C VAL A 26 38.53 6.80 -40.02
N LEU A 27 38.81 5.93 -40.98
CA LEU A 27 39.89 6.12 -41.96
C LEU A 27 39.37 6.96 -43.12
N LEU A 28 40.08 8.06 -43.41
CA LEU A 28 39.87 8.89 -44.59
C LEU A 28 41.13 8.84 -45.47
N ARG A 29 41.02 9.31 -46.72
CA ARG A 29 42.19 9.41 -47.62
C ARG A 29 43.27 10.38 -47.13
N HIS A 30 42.91 11.32 -46.26
CA HIS A 30 43.82 12.34 -45.72
C HIS A 30 44.39 11.96 -44.33
N GLY A 31 43.98 10.82 -43.77
CA GLY A 31 44.41 10.37 -42.44
C GLY A 31 43.29 9.72 -41.65
N VAL A 32 43.46 9.64 -40.33
CA VAL A 32 42.51 8.98 -39.42
C VAL A 32 41.83 10.01 -38.53
N LEU A 33 40.50 9.99 -38.50
CA LEU A 33 39.72 10.79 -37.56
C LEU A 33 39.28 9.95 -36.37
N GLY A 34 39.50 10.45 -35.16
CA GLY A 34 38.98 9.86 -33.93
C GLY A 34 37.68 10.53 -33.51
N ILE A 35 36.62 9.74 -33.37
CA ILE A 35 35.34 10.18 -32.82
C ILE A 35 35.24 9.64 -31.40
N LYS A 36 34.99 10.54 -30.44
CA LYS A 36 34.71 10.19 -29.05
C LYS A 36 33.34 10.73 -28.69
N VAL A 37 32.43 9.84 -28.37
CA VAL A 37 31.06 10.18 -27.94
C VAL A 37 30.93 9.82 -26.47
N LYS A 38 30.27 10.68 -25.71
CA LYS A 38 29.84 10.44 -24.34
C LYS A 38 28.35 10.73 -24.26
N ILE A 39 27.57 9.77 -23.77
CA ILE A 39 26.12 9.90 -23.65
C ILE A 39 25.77 9.66 -22.18
N MET A 40 24.97 10.54 -21.60
CA MET A 40 24.35 10.27 -20.30
C MET A 40 23.10 9.45 -20.53
N LEU A 41 22.98 8.33 -19.81
CA LEU A 41 21.76 7.53 -19.77
C LEU A 41 20.75 8.15 -18.79
N ASP A 42 19.48 7.83 -19.00
CA ASP A 42 18.41 8.15 -18.06
C ASP A 42 18.56 7.27 -16.80
N TRP A 43 18.29 7.85 -15.63
CA TRP A 43 18.48 7.17 -14.35
C TRP A 43 17.20 6.43 -13.92
N ASP A 44 17.37 5.22 -13.40
CA ASP A 44 16.27 4.41 -12.87
C ASP A 44 15.89 4.86 -11.45
N PRO A 45 14.59 4.85 -11.07
CA PRO A 45 14.11 5.39 -9.79
C PRO A 45 14.66 4.66 -8.55
N MET A 46 15.25 3.47 -8.72
CA MET A 46 15.83 2.68 -7.63
C MET A 46 17.19 3.22 -7.17
N THR A 47 17.93 3.92 -8.03
CA THR A 47 19.23 4.49 -7.71
C THR A 47 19.26 5.94 -8.16
N PRO A 48 18.76 6.89 -7.35
CA PRO A 48 18.88 8.30 -7.69
C PRO A 48 20.33 8.75 -7.61
N LEU A 49 20.63 9.85 -8.30
CA LEU A 49 21.89 10.56 -8.09
C LEU A 49 22.01 10.93 -6.60
N PRO A 50 23.22 10.83 -6.03
CA PRO A 50 23.42 11.06 -4.59
C PRO A 50 23.05 12.49 -4.16
N ASP A 51 23.06 13.44 -5.10
CA ASP A 51 22.75 14.83 -4.85
C ASP A 51 21.26 15.16 -5.03
N LEU A 52 20.47 14.24 -5.61
CA LEU A 52 19.05 14.45 -5.91
C LEU A 52 18.18 14.05 -4.71
N VAL A 53 17.76 15.04 -3.93
CA VAL A 53 16.85 14.85 -2.79
C VAL A 53 15.41 15.16 -3.20
N THR A 54 14.54 14.17 -3.14
CA THR A 54 13.09 14.36 -3.35
C THR A 54 12.41 14.75 -2.05
N ILE A 55 11.98 16.02 -1.96
CA ILE A 55 11.21 16.52 -0.81
C ILE A 55 9.74 16.14 -1.03
N HIS A 56 9.24 15.21 -0.23
CA HIS A 56 7.81 14.91 -0.23
C HIS A 56 7.06 16.03 0.49
N PRO A 57 5.94 16.53 -0.07
CA PRO A 57 5.10 17.49 0.63
C PRO A 57 4.57 16.86 1.94
N PRO A 58 4.31 17.68 2.97
CA PRO A 58 3.72 17.17 4.20
C PRO A 58 2.39 16.48 3.86
N LYS A 59 2.14 15.34 4.50
CA LYS A 59 0.84 14.69 4.40
C LYS A 59 -0.16 15.53 5.16
N ASP A 60 -1.33 15.80 4.58
CA ASP A 60 -2.42 16.44 5.29
C ASP A 60 -2.83 15.54 6.48
N GLU A 61 -2.67 16.05 7.69
CA GLU A 61 -3.11 15.36 8.90
C GLU A 61 -4.64 15.43 8.93
N GLU A 62 -5.31 14.33 8.60
CA GLU A 62 -6.72 14.16 8.94
C GLU A 62 -6.83 14.30 10.45
N GLU A 63 -7.34 15.45 10.91
CA GLU A 63 -7.58 15.79 12.30
C GLU A 63 -8.03 14.55 13.08
N PHE A 64 -7.23 14.15 14.07
CA PHE A 64 -7.58 13.09 14.99
C PHE A 64 -8.86 13.50 15.71
N LYS A 65 -10.02 13.13 15.16
CA LYS A 65 -11.31 13.29 15.84
C LYS A 65 -11.17 12.55 17.15
N GLU A 66 -11.05 13.31 18.24
CA GLU A 66 -11.26 12.78 19.57
C GLU A 66 -12.58 12.01 19.50
N LYS A 67 -12.50 10.68 19.56
CA LYS A 67 -13.65 9.89 19.94
C LYS A 67 -13.93 10.34 21.36
N LEU A 68 -14.81 11.34 21.51
CA LEU A 68 -15.41 11.70 22.77
C LEU A 68 -15.95 10.39 23.34
N PHE A 69 -15.22 9.83 24.30
CA PHE A 69 -15.74 8.75 25.11
C PHE A 69 -17.03 9.28 25.72
N PRO A 70 -18.19 8.65 25.49
CA PRO A 70 -19.39 9.08 26.18
C PRO A 70 -19.11 8.97 27.68
N GLN A 71 -19.17 10.10 28.37
CA GLN A 71 -19.12 10.17 29.82
C GLN A 71 -20.13 9.13 30.36
N PRO A 72 -19.76 8.27 31.33
CA PRO A 72 -20.71 7.34 31.92
C PRO A 72 -21.70 8.11 32.79
N ILE A 73 -22.71 8.72 32.17
CA ILE A 73 -23.82 9.34 32.87
C ILE A 73 -24.73 8.20 33.33
N SER A 74 -24.48 7.81 34.58
CA SER A 74 -25.41 7.17 35.51
C SER A 74 -26.16 5.93 35.00
N ARG A 75 -25.51 4.80 35.26
CA ARG A 75 -26.08 3.45 35.48
C ARG A 75 -27.01 3.40 36.72
N PHE A 76 -27.93 4.36 36.87
CA PHE A 76 -28.72 4.52 38.10
C PHE A 76 -30.15 5.06 37.88
N ARG A 77 -30.91 4.57 36.89
CA ARG A 77 -32.38 4.70 36.94
C ARG A 77 -33.20 3.75 36.04
N PHE A 78 -32.87 2.46 35.97
CA PHE A 78 -33.73 1.50 35.25
C PHE A 78 -34.10 0.23 36.04
N TRP A 79 -33.59 0.07 37.26
CA TRP A 79 -33.84 -1.12 38.09
C TRP A 79 -34.91 -0.93 39.17
N PHE A 80 -35.84 0.03 39.01
CA PHE A 80 -36.89 0.29 40.00
C PHE A 80 -38.31 0.46 39.44
N ARG A 81 -38.56 0.12 38.16
CA ARG A 81 -39.92 0.17 37.59
C ARG A 81 -40.36 -1.11 36.85
N ALA A 82 -39.64 -2.21 37.04
CA ALA A 82 -39.95 -3.52 36.42
C ALA A 82 -40.49 -4.57 37.40
N ILE A 83 -40.77 -4.21 38.67
CA ILE A 83 -41.30 -5.13 39.69
C ILE A 83 -42.57 -4.50 40.29
N MET A 84 -43.69 -4.58 39.59
CA MET A 84 -45.08 -4.51 40.10
C MET A 84 -45.99 -4.04 38.96
N LEU A 85 -46.31 -4.94 38.02
CA LEU A 85 -47.56 -4.96 37.24
C LEU A 85 -47.38 -5.91 36.06
N CYS A 86 -47.53 -7.21 36.32
CA CYS A 86 -48.35 -8.10 35.48
C CYS A 86 -48.31 -9.54 36.03
N PRO A 87 -49.33 -9.93 36.81
CA PRO A 87 -49.59 -11.32 37.16
C PRO A 87 -50.35 -12.07 36.05
N GLN A 88 -50.00 -13.35 35.89
CA GLN A 88 -50.70 -14.50 35.30
C GLN A 88 -51.56 -14.38 34.02
N THR A 89 -51.16 -15.13 32.97
CA THR A 89 -51.89 -16.25 32.31
C THR A 89 -51.21 -16.53 30.95
N SER A 90 -50.47 -17.63 30.76
CA SER A 90 -50.92 -19.00 30.44
C SER A 90 -51.83 -19.08 29.19
N LEU A 91 -51.53 -20.05 28.30
CA LEU A 91 -51.97 -20.24 26.90
C LEU A 91 -51.10 -19.41 25.92
N TYR A 92 -50.11 -19.93 25.21
CA TYR A 92 -50.05 -21.11 24.33
C TYR A 92 -48.63 -21.71 24.40
N TYR A 93 -48.37 -22.78 25.14
CA TYR A 93 -48.46 -24.17 24.69
C TYR A 93 -48.17 -24.42 23.17
N LEU A 94 -46.95 -24.94 22.92
CA LEU A 94 -46.76 -26.30 22.39
C LEU A 94 -46.93 -26.55 20.88
N LEU A 95 -46.42 -25.70 19.98
CA LEU A 95 -46.41 -26.02 18.53
C LEU A 95 -45.22 -25.51 17.67
N CYS A 96 -44.11 -25.02 18.24
CA CYS A 96 -42.96 -24.63 17.41
C CYS A 96 -41.61 -25.10 17.98
N SER A 97 -41.58 -26.32 18.51
CA SER A 97 -40.37 -27.00 19.01
C SER A 97 -39.94 -28.19 18.15
N SER A 98 -40.52 -28.38 16.95
CA SER A 98 -40.32 -29.61 16.17
C SER A 98 -39.80 -29.40 14.73
N ALA A 99 -39.54 -28.17 14.27
CA ALA A 99 -39.23 -27.94 12.85
C ALA A 99 -37.77 -27.60 12.50
N LEU A 100 -36.88 -27.29 13.45
CA LEU A 100 -35.49 -26.89 13.12
C LEU A 100 -34.40 -27.79 13.69
N ILE A 101 -34.77 -28.90 14.35
CA ILE A 101 -33.83 -29.94 14.80
C ILE A 101 -33.50 -30.94 13.66
N TYR A 102 -34.13 -30.83 12.48
CA TYR A 102 -34.03 -31.85 11.43
C TYR A 102 -33.04 -31.57 10.28
N ILE A 103 -32.30 -30.45 10.29
CA ILE A 103 -31.28 -30.16 9.26
C ILE A 103 -29.89 -30.08 9.92
N SER A 104 -29.60 -31.05 10.78
CA SER A 104 -28.29 -31.23 11.43
C SER A 104 -27.75 -32.67 11.30
N ARG A 105 -28.29 -33.50 10.40
CA ARG A 105 -27.90 -34.93 10.30
C ARG A 105 -27.71 -35.54 8.90
N THR A 106 -27.59 -34.73 7.85
CA THR A 106 -27.27 -35.18 6.48
C THR A 106 -26.43 -34.08 5.84
N ILE A 107 -25.12 -34.13 5.66
CA ILE A 107 -24.28 -35.18 5.11
C ILE A 107 -22.87 -34.93 5.65
N THR A 108 -22.47 -35.77 6.60
CA THR A 108 -21.08 -36.13 6.85
C THR A 108 -20.57 -36.97 5.68
N GLY A 109 -19.35 -36.70 5.22
CA GLY A 109 -18.54 -37.62 4.41
C GLY A 109 -18.12 -36.99 3.08
N CYS A 110 -16.86 -37.03 2.66
CA CYS A 110 -15.63 -37.57 3.21
C CYS A 110 -14.48 -36.97 2.36
N PRO A 111 -13.21 -37.12 2.80
CA PRO A 111 -12.01 -36.56 2.18
C PRO A 111 -11.54 -37.36 0.96
N CYS A 112 -10.67 -36.77 0.12
CA CYS A 112 -9.43 -37.37 -0.43
C CYS A 112 -8.91 -36.64 -1.70
N MET A 113 -7.59 -36.41 -1.70
CA MET A 113 -6.63 -36.38 -2.84
C MET A 113 -6.97 -35.58 -4.11
N ASN A 114 -6.24 -34.47 -4.30
CA ASN A 114 -5.15 -34.38 -5.28
C ASN A 114 -4.17 -33.27 -4.88
#